data_AF-X0S8D8-F1
#
_entry.id   AF-X0S8D8-F1
#
_cell.length_a   1.000
_cell.length_b   1.000
_cell.length_c   1.000
_cell.angle_alpha   90.00
_cell.angle_beta   90.00
_cell.angle_gamma   90.00
#
_symmetry.space_group_name_H-M   'P 1'
#
loop_
_entity.id
_entity.type
_entity.pdbx_description
1 polymer ?
#
loop_
_entity_poly.entity_id
_entity_poly.type
_entity_poly.pdbx_seq_one_letter_code
_entity_poly.pdbx_strand_id
1 'polypeptide(L)'
;MLLRQENRTRLDEVQDIASKLFEKLPPESKIAIVDTGDGGVSFSPSAVVAANRIERLRAGASSVNLATAMNDAVRLLESSDIGRRELYVFTDLSHGGWEQPVQADWDTLHPSVNLVFIDVSATHPQDFMLESLELSAERLTVGSPLNVSVTTRRVGPESARSVAVEFQDQEGGFVRRGEKPVVWKDGEEQEVRFEING
;
A
#
# COMPACT_ATOMS: atom_id res chain seq x y z
N MET A 1 1.40 -6.38 -0.07
CA MET A 1 2.18 -6.79 1.13
C MET A 1 1.72 -8.07 1.86
N LEU A 2 0.46 -8.51 1.80
CA LEU A 2 0.02 -9.78 2.44
C LEU A 2 0.40 -11.05 1.65
N LEU A 3 0.86 -10.89 0.41
CA LEU A 3 1.38 -11.99 -0.42
C LEU A 3 2.48 -12.75 0.32
N ARG A 4 2.40 -14.08 0.29
CA ARG A 4 3.34 -14.97 0.96
C ARG A 4 4.28 -15.63 -0.04
N GLN A 5 5.57 -15.66 0.30
CA GLN A 5 6.59 -16.52 -0.31
C GLN A 5 7.36 -17.17 0.83
N GLU A 6 7.61 -18.48 0.73
CA GLU A 6 8.28 -19.26 1.78
C GLU A 6 7.64 -19.10 3.17
N ASN A 7 6.30 -19.08 3.22
CA ASN A 7 5.50 -18.86 4.43
C ASN A 7 5.67 -17.48 5.11
N ARG A 8 6.38 -16.54 4.50
CA ARG A 8 6.55 -15.16 5.00
C ARG A 8 5.78 -14.18 4.14
N THR A 9 5.05 -13.26 4.77
CA THR A 9 4.47 -12.12 4.06
C THR A 9 5.58 -11.21 3.54
N ARG A 10 5.29 -10.35 2.55
CA ARG A 10 6.27 -9.36 2.09
C ARG A 10 6.59 -8.35 3.18
N LEU A 11 5.64 -8.07 4.07
CA LEU A 11 5.86 -7.24 5.24
C LEU A 11 6.84 -7.86 6.24
N ASP A 12 6.81 -9.19 6.43
CA ASP A 12 7.80 -9.88 7.28
C ASP A 12 9.23 -9.77 6.71
N GLU A 13 9.36 -9.66 5.37
CA GLU A 13 10.64 -9.41 4.71
C GLU A 13 11.11 -7.97 4.93
N VAL A 14 10.21 -6.99 4.81
CA VAL A 14 10.49 -5.58 5.14
C VAL A 14 10.98 -5.45 6.58
N GLN A 15 10.31 -6.11 7.54
CA GLN A 15 10.70 -6.06 8.94
C GLN A 15 12.12 -6.56 9.17
N ASP A 16 12.49 -7.69 8.55
CA ASP A 16 13.83 -8.27 8.66
C ASP A 16 14.92 -7.37 8.03
N ILE A 17 14.70 -6.89 6.80
CA ILE A 17 15.66 -6.03 6.10
C ILE A 17 15.82 -4.68 6.83
N ALA A 18 14.72 -4.05 7.25
CA ALA A 18 14.76 -2.78 7.97
C ALA A 18 15.47 -2.91 9.33
N SER A 19 15.27 -4.02 10.03
CA SER A 19 15.96 -4.28 11.31
C SER A 19 17.48 -4.37 11.12
N LYS A 20 17.92 -5.11 10.09
CA LYS A 20 19.34 -5.20 9.70
C LYS A 20 19.92 -3.87 9.20
N LEU A 21 19.10 -3.01 8.60
CA LEU A 21 19.50 -1.66 8.21
C LEU A 21 19.77 -0.81 9.44
N PHE A 22 18.89 -0.84 10.45
CA PHE A 22 19.03 -0.04 11.67
C PHE A 22 20.30 -0.36 12.46
N GLU A 23 20.74 -1.62 12.48
CA GLU A 23 22.01 -2.03 13.09
C GLU A 23 23.24 -1.38 12.44
N LYS A 24 23.12 -0.94 11.19
CA LYS A 24 24.23 -0.34 10.40
C LYS A 24 24.17 1.18 10.38
N LEU A 25 23.13 1.80 10.92
CA LEU A 25 23.00 3.24 10.94
C LEU A 25 23.97 3.85 11.98
N PRO A 26 24.57 5.02 11.70
CA PRO A 26 25.31 5.76 12.70
C PRO A 26 24.45 6.05 13.94
N PRO A 27 25.02 6.04 15.18
CA PRO A 27 24.25 6.24 16.41
C PRO A 27 23.42 7.54 16.46
N GLU A 28 23.89 8.60 15.81
CA GLU A 28 23.24 9.92 15.77
C GLU A 28 22.17 10.05 14.66
N SER A 29 21.80 8.94 14.01
CA SER A 29 20.80 8.96 12.93
C SER A 29 19.40 9.24 13.48
N LYS A 30 18.70 10.20 12.85
CA LYS A 30 17.26 10.42 13.07
C LYS A 30 16.47 9.53 12.12
N ILE A 31 15.53 8.75 12.62
CA ILE A 31 14.79 7.74 11.84
C ILE A 31 13.29 8.06 11.86
N ALA A 32 12.66 8.12 10.70
CA ALA A 32 11.20 8.21 10.56
C ALA A 32 10.68 6.97 9.83
N ILE A 33 9.53 6.46 10.26
CA ILE A 33 8.81 5.39 9.56
C ILE A 33 7.57 6.02 8.94
N VAL A 34 7.41 5.85 7.63
CA VAL A 34 6.26 6.33 6.87
C VAL A 34 5.66 5.13 6.15
N ASP A 35 4.35 4.98 6.26
CA ASP A 35 3.56 3.99 5.54
C ASP A 35 2.41 4.71 4.80
N THR A 36 1.64 3.98 3.99
CA THR A 36 0.51 4.55 3.25
C THR A 36 -0.79 4.62 4.06
N GLY A 37 -0.72 4.30 5.36
CA GLY A 37 -1.84 4.40 6.28
C GLY A 37 -1.97 5.79 6.89
N ASP A 38 -2.90 5.94 7.84
CA ASP A 38 -3.12 7.18 8.57
C ASP A 38 -2.13 7.29 9.74
N GLY A 39 -0.90 7.65 9.41
CA GLY A 39 0.20 7.77 10.36
C GLY A 39 1.04 9.00 10.04
N GLY A 40 0.86 10.08 10.81
CA GLY A 40 1.61 11.32 10.61
C GLY A 40 3.13 11.12 10.49
N VAL A 41 3.76 12.01 9.73
CA VAL A 41 5.19 11.91 9.38
C VAL A 41 6.03 12.71 10.38
N SER A 42 6.81 12.01 11.20
CA SER A 42 7.75 12.59 12.16
C SER A 42 8.92 11.68 12.47
N PHE A 43 10.04 12.27 12.89
CA PHE A 43 11.18 11.50 13.39
C PHE A 43 10.82 10.80 14.70
N SER A 44 11.23 9.55 14.82
CA SER A 44 11.08 8.75 16.03
C SER A 44 11.97 9.31 17.14
N PRO A 45 11.52 9.29 18.41
CA PRO A 45 12.33 9.75 19.55
C PRO A 45 13.66 9.00 19.74
N SER A 46 13.74 7.75 19.28
CA SER A 46 14.95 6.95 19.29
C SER A 46 14.90 5.84 18.22
N ALA A 47 16.05 5.25 17.91
CA ALA A 47 16.14 4.10 17.01
C ALA A 47 15.35 2.89 17.54
N VAL A 48 15.32 2.68 18.86
CA VAL A 48 14.53 1.62 19.50
C VAL A 48 13.02 1.82 19.26
N VAL A 49 12.54 3.06 19.34
CA VAL A 49 11.13 3.36 19.04
C VAL A 49 10.81 3.13 17.57
N ALA A 50 11.72 3.52 16.66
CA ALA A 50 11.57 3.25 15.23
C ALA A 50 11.52 1.74 14.94
N ALA A 51 12.40 0.95 15.54
CA ALA A 51 12.44 -0.51 15.41
C ALA A 51 11.11 -1.15 15.88
N ASN A 52 10.64 -0.78 17.06
CA ASN A 52 9.34 -1.23 17.57
C ASN A 52 8.17 -0.88 16.64
N ARG A 53 8.21 0.28 15.97
CA ARG A 53 7.19 0.66 14.99
C ARG A 53 7.22 -0.26 13.76
N ILE A 54 8.41 -0.58 13.24
CA ILE A 54 8.58 -1.52 12.12
C ILE A 54 8.03 -2.91 12.47
N GLU A 55 8.39 -3.48 13.63
CA GLU A 55 7.92 -4.81 14.08
C GLU A 55 6.39 -4.88 14.22
N ARG A 56 5.78 -3.75 14.57
CA ARG A 56 4.33 -3.62 14.75
C ARG A 56 3.58 -3.25 13.48
N LEU A 57 4.26 -3.00 12.37
CA LEU A 57 3.60 -2.76 11.09
C LEU A 57 2.67 -3.94 10.76
N ARG A 58 1.48 -3.61 10.27
CA ARG A 58 0.50 -4.57 9.79
C ARG A 58 0.02 -4.08 8.43
N ALA A 59 -0.32 -5.01 7.54
CA ALA A 59 -1.00 -4.63 6.32
C ALA A 59 -2.38 -4.07 6.67
N GLY A 60 -2.75 -2.97 6.04
CA GLY A 60 -4.04 -2.30 6.21
C GLY A 60 -4.48 -1.61 4.93
N ALA A 61 -5.65 -0.99 4.96
CA ALA A 61 -6.10 -0.12 3.88
C ALA A 61 -5.17 1.10 3.80
N SER A 62 -4.84 1.52 2.57
CA SER A 62 -4.09 2.75 2.34
C SER A 62 -5.03 3.95 2.41
N SER A 63 -4.66 4.98 3.17
CA SER A 63 -5.35 6.27 3.21
C SER A 63 -4.76 7.25 2.20
N VAL A 64 -3.48 7.09 1.86
CA VAL A 64 -2.76 7.88 0.85
C VAL A 64 -2.01 6.96 -0.12
N ASN A 65 -1.66 7.47 -1.29
CA ASN A 65 -0.82 6.74 -2.23
C ASN A 65 0.68 6.86 -1.89
N LEU A 66 1.49 5.99 -2.52
CA LEU A 66 2.95 5.93 -2.30
C LEU A 66 3.65 7.25 -2.62
N ALA A 67 3.31 7.91 -3.73
CA ALA A 67 3.93 9.18 -4.12
C ALA A 67 3.69 10.28 -3.07
N THR A 68 2.49 10.33 -2.48
CA THR A 68 2.16 11.26 -1.40
C THR A 68 3.00 10.98 -0.15
N ALA A 69 3.06 9.72 0.28
CA ALA A 69 3.87 9.31 1.43
C ALA A 69 5.37 9.62 1.24
N MET A 70 5.91 9.39 0.03
CA MET A 70 7.28 9.76 -0.33
C MET A 70 7.51 11.28 -0.25
N ASN A 71 6.56 12.07 -0.74
CA ASN A 71 6.64 13.54 -0.69
C ASN A 71 6.56 14.09 0.73
N ASP A 72 5.80 13.47 1.62
CA ASP A 72 5.82 13.82 3.04
C ASP A 72 7.14 13.45 3.71
N ALA A 73 7.67 12.26 3.41
CA ALA A 73 8.94 11.79 3.95
C ALA A 73 10.12 12.68 3.52
N VAL A 74 10.16 13.11 2.25
CA VAL A 74 11.24 13.97 1.74
C VAL A 74 11.19 15.36 2.36
N ARG A 75 9.99 15.94 2.55
CA ARG A 75 9.82 17.21 3.28
C ARG A 75 10.35 17.11 4.70
N LEU A 76 10.09 16.00 5.40
CA LEU A 76 10.64 15.77 6.73
C LEU A 76 12.18 15.66 6.70
N LEU A 77 12.74 14.90 5.76
CA LEU A 77 14.19 14.77 5.61
C LEU A 77 14.87 16.11 5.33
N GLU A 78 14.28 16.94 4.47
CA GLU A 78 14.83 18.24 4.11
C GLU A 78 14.80 19.26 5.26
N SER A 79 13.86 19.11 6.19
CA SER A 79 13.79 19.91 7.43
C SER A 79 14.89 19.59 8.44
N SER A 80 15.61 18.47 8.26
CA SER A 80 16.67 18.02 9.16
C SER A 80 17.97 18.81 8.96
N ASP A 81 18.66 19.10 10.05
CA ASP A 81 19.99 19.70 10.08
C ASP A 81 21.12 18.71 9.74
N ILE A 82 20.82 17.42 9.67
CA ILE A 82 21.77 16.36 9.30
C ILE A 82 22.03 16.40 7.78
N GLY A 83 23.30 16.47 7.40
CA GLY A 83 23.71 16.59 5.99
C GLY A 83 23.49 15.34 5.13
N ARG A 84 23.57 14.13 5.71
CA ARG A 84 23.26 12.88 5.00
C ARG A 84 21.79 12.54 5.21
N ARG A 85 21.01 12.55 4.12
CA ARG A 85 19.57 12.29 4.13
C ARG A 85 19.28 11.17 3.14
N GLU A 86 18.60 10.13 3.62
CA GLU A 86 18.33 8.93 2.83
C GLU A 86 16.87 8.53 2.99
N LEU A 87 16.20 8.27 1.86
CA LEU A 87 14.85 7.76 1.80
C LEU A 87 14.89 6.32 1.29
N TYR A 88 14.56 5.37 2.16
CA TYR A 88 14.46 3.95 1.83
C TYR A 88 13.00 3.60 1.57
N VAL A 89 12.65 3.23 0.33
CA VAL A 89 11.30 2.86 -0.06
C VAL A 89 11.22 1.35 -0.25
N PHE A 90 10.54 0.69 0.68
CA PHE A 90 10.25 -0.74 0.60
C PHE A 90 8.97 -0.96 -0.19
N THR A 91 9.03 -1.75 -1.26
CA THR A 91 7.91 -1.93 -2.18
C THR A 91 7.89 -3.35 -2.74
N ASP A 92 6.70 -3.94 -2.88
CA ASP A 92 6.52 -5.20 -3.60
C ASP A 92 6.22 -4.98 -5.10
N LEU A 93 6.32 -3.72 -5.56
CA LEU A 93 6.06 -3.28 -6.93
C LEU A 93 4.66 -3.68 -7.45
N SER A 94 3.70 -3.90 -6.54
CA SER A 94 2.32 -4.19 -6.88
C SER A 94 1.69 -3.02 -7.64
N HIS A 95 0.94 -3.33 -8.71
CA HIS A 95 0.45 -2.33 -9.67
C HIS A 95 -0.32 -1.18 -8.99
N GLY A 96 -1.27 -1.51 -8.09
CA GLY A 96 -2.07 -0.53 -7.36
C GLY A 96 -1.26 0.42 -6.46
N GLY A 97 -0.04 0.04 -6.05
CA GLY A 97 0.84 0.93 -5.28
C GLY A 97 1.44 2.07 -6.11
N TRP A 98 1.39 1.99 -7.44
CA TRP A 98 2.13 2.82 -8.38
C TRP A 98 1.24 3.52 -9.42
N GLU A 99 -0.07 3.53 -9.23
CA GLU A 99 -1.02 4.21 -10.15
C GLU A 99 -0.70 5.69 -10.33
N GLN A 100 -0.15 6.34 -9.29
CA GLN A 100 0.41 7.68 -9.41
C GLN A 100 1.93 7.59 -9.59
N PRO A 101 2.47 8.14 -10.69
CA PRO A 101 3.89 8.07 -10.95
C PRO A 101 4.66 8.89 -9.91
N VAL A 102 5.74 8.31 -9.41
CA VAL A 102 6.80 9.09 -8.74
C VAL A 102 7.41 10.03 -9.77
N GLN A 103 7.69 11.27 -9.37
CA GLN A 103 8.24 12.29 -10.26
C GLN A 103 9.58 11.85 -10.85
N ALA A 104 9.68 11.87 -12.19
CA ALA A 104 10.85 11.37 -12.92
C ALA A 104 12.11 12.23 -12.71
N ASP A 105 11.95 13.46 -12.25
CA ASP A 105 13.01 14.45 -11.96
C ASP A 105 13.40 14.50 -10.48
N TRP A 106 13.17 13.41 -9.73
CA TRP A 106 13.44 13.31 -8.29
C TRP A 106 14.79 13.90 -7.86
N ASP A 107 15.88 13.50 -8.51
CA ASP A 107 17.23 13.96 -8.16
C ASP A 107 17.43 15.47 -8.35
N THR A 108 16.68 16.06 -9.28
CA THR A 108 16.69 17.52 -9.52
C THR A 108 15.86 18.25 -8.47
N LEU A 109 14.74 17.68 -8.07
CA LEU A 109 13.84 18.26 -7.06
C LEU A 109 14.40 18.12 -5.64
N HIS A 110 15.08 17.01 -5.35
CA HIS A 110 15.57 16.64 -4.02
C HIS A 110 17.06 16.28 -4.03
N PRO A 111 17.95 17.19 -4.48
CA PRO A 111 19.38 16.89 -4.67
C PRO A 111 20.12 16.59 -3.35
N SER A 112 19.50 16.89 -2.21
CA SER A 112 20.05 16.62 -0.89
C SER A 112 19.63 15.27 -0.30
N VAL A 113 18.76 14.50 -0.98
CA VAL A 113 18.20 13.25 -0.49
C VAL A 113 18.56 12.10 -1.43
N ASN A 114 19.23 11.09 -0.88
CA ASN A 114 19.50 9.85 -1.60
C ASN A 114 18.29 8.91 -1.52
N LEU A 115 17.69 8.58 -2.67
CA LEU A 115 16.54 7.68 -2.75
C LEU A 115 16.99 6.26 -3.10
N VAL A 116 16.56 5.29 -2.29
CA VAL A 116 16.85 3.86 -2.48
C VAL A 116 15.54 3.08 -2.49
N PHE A 117 15.27 2.40 -3.61
CA PHE A 117 14.19 1.42 -3.67
C PHE A 117 14.70 0.06 -3.22
N ILE A 118 13.97 -0.55 -2.29
CA ILE A 118 14.18 -1.91 -1.82
C ILE A 118 13.00 -2.74 -2.33
N ASP A 119 13.27 -3.48 -3.38
CA ASP A 119 12.32 -4.45 -3.94
C ASP A 119 12.20 -5.65 -3.01
N VAL A 120 11.01 -5.84 -2.47
CA VAL A 120 10.62 -7.00 -1.65
C VAL A 120 9.60 -7.87 -2.35
N SER A 121 9.40 -7.71 -3.66
CA SER A 121 8.46 -8.48 -4.45
C SER A 121 8.73 -9.99 -4.35
N ALA A 122 7.68 -10.78 -4.56
CA ALA A 122 7.85 -12.22 -4.64
C ALA A 122 8.42 -12.60 -6.01
N THR A 123 9.28 -13.63 -6.07
CA THR A 123 9.91 -14.04 -7.35
C THR A 123 8.89 -14.50 -8.39
N HIS A 124 7.83 -15.16 -7.93
CA HIS A 124 6.70 -15.59 -8.76
C HIS A 124 5.41 -15.15 -8.06
N PRO A 125 5.05 -13.87 -8.16
CA PRO A 125 3.91 -13.33 -7.42
C PRO A 125 2.63 -13.99 -7.91
N GLN A 126 1.70 -14.24 -6.98
CA GLN A 126 0.38 -14.76 -7.28
C GLN A 126 -0.66 -13.89 -6.59
N ASP A 127 -1.29 -13.00 -7.33
CA ASP A 127 -2.15 -11.96 -6.74
C ASP A 127 -3.53 -11.86 -7.41
N PHE A 128 -4.51 -11.45 -6.63
CA PHE A 128 -5.88 -11.16 -7.08
C PHE A 128 -6.13 -9.67 -6.86
N MET A 129 -6.16 -8.92 -7.94
CA MET A 129 -6.20 -7.46 -7.90
C MET A 129 -7.64 -6.98 -8.12
N LEU A 130 -8.03 -6.00 -7.31
CA LEU A 130 -9.22 -5.20 -7.50
C LEU A 130 -8.75 -3.78 -7.84
N GLU A 131 -9.11 -3.31 -9.02
CA GLU A 131 -8.64 -2.07 -9.63
C GLU A 131 -9.86 -1.24 -10.07
N SER A 132 -9.67 0.08 -10.22
CA SER A 132 -10.69 0.98 -10.77
C SER A 132 -12.08 0.81 -10.14
N LEU A 133 -12.16 0.91 -8.80
CA LEU A 133 -13.46 0.91 -8.12
C LEU A 133 -14.26 2.15 -8.54
N GLU A 134 -15.39 1.92 -9.17
CA GLU A 134 -16.30 2.96 -9.66
C GLU A 134 -17.66 2.84 -8.97
N LEU A 135 -18.13 3.97 -8.44
CA LEU A 135 -19.46 4.11 -7.89
C LEU A 135 -20.30 4.95 -8.84
N SER A 136 -21.49 4.47 -9.18
CA SER A 136 -22.45 5.25 -9.98
C SER A 136 -22.88 6.56 -9.30
N ALA A 137 -22.85 6.61 -7.96
CA ALA A 137 -23.02 7.83 -7.18
C ALA A 137 -22.46 7.66 -5.76
N GLU A 138 -21.92 8.73 -5.19
CA GLU A 138 -21.51 8.79 -3.77
C GLU A 138 -22.66 9.15 -2.82
N ARG A 139 -23.73 9.74 -3.37
CA ARG A 139 -24.96 10.07 -2.64
C ARG A 139 -26.16 9.63 -3.46
N LEU A 140 -27.02 8.84 -2.84
CA LEU A 140 -28.20 8.27 -3.49
C LEU A 140 -29.47 8.86 -2.92
N THR A 141 -30.47 9.01 -3.78
CA THR A 141 -31.85 9.21 -3.34
C THR A 141 -32.39 7.87 -2.83
N VAL A 142 -33.18 7.90 -1.76
CA VAL A 142 -33.83 6.71 -1.22
C VAL A 142 -34.57 5.96 -2.33
N GLY A 143 -34.34 4.64 -2.42
CA GLY A 143 -34.94 3.76 -3.43
C GLY A 143 -34.23 3.74 -4.79
N SER A 144 -33.15 4.49 -4.99
CA SER A 144 -32.30 4.37 -6.19
C SER A 144 -31.22 3.29 -6.00
N PRO A 145 -30.94 2.45 -6.99
CA PRO A 145 -29.86 1.46 -6.90
C PRO A 145 -28.48 2.12 -6.90
N LEU A 146 -27.55 1.55 -6.14
CA LEU A 146 -26.12 1.79 -6.30
C LEU A 146 -25.54 0.76 -7.26
N ASN A 147 -25.01 1.21 -8.40
CA ASN A 147 -24.10 0.39 -9.20
C ASN A 147 -22.66 0.58 -8.71
N VAL A 148 -22.00 -0.55 -8.45
CA VAL A 148 -20.58 -0.64 -8.10
C VAL A 148 -19.89 -1.48 -9.17
N SER A 149 -18.89 -0.93 -9.85
CA SER A 149 -18.02 -1.65 -10.79
C SER A 149 -16.60 -1.72 -10.26
N VAL A 150 -15.92 -2.82 -10.55
CA VAL A 150 -14.49 -2.99 -10.26
C VAL A 150 -13.85 -3.78 -11.40
N THR A 151 -12.66 -3.36 -11.81
CA THR A 151 -11.81 -4.13 -12.72
C THR A 151 -11.05 -5.16 -11.89
N THR A 152 -11.02 -6.39 -12.37
CA THR A 152 -10.36 -7.50 -11.72
C THR A 152 -9.22 -7.99 -12.59
N ARG A 153 -8.07 -8.30 -11.97
CA ARG A 153 -6.90 -8.81 -12.68
C ARG A 153 -6.20 -9.90 -11.87
N ARG A 154 -5.64 -10.87 -12.58
CA ARG A 154 -4.85 -11.96 -12.00
C ARG A 154 -3.40 -11.84 -12.44
N VAL A 155 -2.49 -12.07 -11.49
CA VAL A 155 -1.13 -12.52 -11.82
C VAL A 155 -0.97 -13.92 -11.26
N GLY A 156 -0.58 -14.86 -12.11
CA GLY A 156 -0.41 -16.28 -11.79
C GLY A 156 -1.49 -17.17 -12.40
N PRO A 157 -1.45 -18.49 -12.10
CA PRO A 157 -2.30 -19.48 -12.75
C PRO A 157 -3.80 -19.21 -12.62
N GLU A 158 -4.57 -19.76 -13.56
CA GLU A 158 -6.03 -19.70 -13.56
C GLU A 158 -6.59 -20.18 -12.21
N SER A 159 -7.56 -19.44 -11.67
CA SER A 159 -8.18 -19.74 -10.38
C SER A 159 -9.61 -19.23 -10.31
N ALA A 160 -10.45 -19.88 -9.53
CA ALA A 160 -11.81 -19.41 -9.24
C ALA A 160 -11.87 -18.81 -7.84
N ARG A 161 -12.31 -17.55 -7.75
CA ARG A 161 -12.49 -16.84 -6.47
C ARG A 161 -13.62 -15.82 -6.62
N SER A 162 -14.50 -15.74 -5.63
CA SER A 162 -15.57 -14.74 -5.64
C SER A 162 -15.06 -13.33 -5.35
N VAL A 163 -15.70 -12.34 -5.93
CA VAL A 163 -15.64 -10.93 -5.51
C VAL A 163 -16.91 -10.64 -4.71
N ALA A 164 -16.76 -9.99 -3.56
CA ALA A 164 -17.87 -9.58 -2.71
C ALA A 164 -17.84 -8.07 -2.46
N VAL A 165 -19.01 -7.48 -2.29
CA VAL A 165 -19.18 -6.09 -1.85
C VAL A 165 -19.78 -6.10 -0.46
N GLU A 166 -19.12 -5.39 0.45
CA GLU A 166 -19.55 -5.24 1.84
C GLU A 166 -19.63 -3.75 2.17
N PHE A 167 -20.68 -3.35 2.89
CA PHE A 167 -20.84 -1.99 3.36
C PHE A 167 -20.49 -1.92 4.83
N GLN A 168 -19.71 -0.91 5.20
CA GLN A 168 -19.48 -0.61 6.60
C GLN A 168 -20.68 0.19 7.15
N ASP A 169 -21.29 -0.30 8.23
CA ASP A 169 -22.34 0.41 8.95
C ASP A 169 -21.76 1.49 9.89
N GLN A 170 -22.64 2.22 10.59
CA GLN A 170 -22.25 3.30 11.51
C GLN A 170 -21.52 2.79 12.77
N GLU A 171 -21.69 1.52 13.12
CA GLU A 171 -21.02 0.86 14.23
C GLU A 171 -19.65 0.28 13.81
N GLY A 172 -19.30 0.41 12.53
CA GLY A 172 -18.07 -0.09 11.94
C GLY A 172 -18.14 -1.55 11.48
N GLY A 173 -19.31 -2.20 11.60
CA GLY A 173 -19.55 -3.57 11.15
C GLY A 173 -19.67 -3.65 9.62
N PHE A 174 -19.10 -4.70 9.02
CA PHE A 174 -19.23 -4.95 7.59
C PHE A 174 -20.43 -5.87 7.30
N VAL A 175 -21.34 -5.40 6.46
CA VAL A 175 -22.52 -6.14 6.00
C VAL A 175 -22.38 -6.46 4.52
N ARG A 176 -22.38 -7.76 4.18
CA ARG A 176 -22.30 -8.21 2.79
C ARG A 176 -23.57 -7.84 2.00
N ARG A 177 -23.37 -7.18 0.86
CA ARG A 177 -24.45 -6.71 -0.04
C ARG A 177 -24.52 -7.47 -1.35
N GLY A 178 -23.44 -8.14 -1.75
CA GLY A 178 -23.40 -8.97 -2.94
C GLY A 178 -22.13 -9.82 -3.03
N GLU A 179 -22.21 -10.92 -3.76
CA GLU A 179 -21.08 -11.79 -4.07
C GLU A 179 -21.27 -12.37 -5.48
N LYS A 180 -20.22 -12.34 -6.29
CA LYS A 180 -20.20 -12.92 -7.64
C LYS A 180 -19.00 -13.85 -7.80
N PRO A 181 -19.19 -15.09 -8.26
CA PRO A 181 -18.07 -15.95 -8.61
C PRO A 181 -17.35 -15.38 -9.84
N VAL A 182 -16.02 -15.37 -9.81
CA VAL A 182 -15.18 -14.92 -10.91
C VAL A 182 -14.15 -16.01 -11.21
N VAL A 183 -13.95 -16.26 -12.50
CA VAL A 183 -12.85 -17.10 -13.00
C VAL A 183 -11.75 -16.16 -13.43
N TRP A 184 -10.61 -16.24 -12.77
CA TRP A 184 -9.48 -15.34 -12.90
C TRP A 184 -8.44 -16.01 -13.78
N LYS A 185 -8.08 -15.36 -14.90
CA LYS A 185 -7.07 -15.84 -15.84
C LYS A 185 -5.89 -14.90 -15.86
N ASP A 186 -4.69 -15.46 -15.99
CA ASP A 186 -3.43 -14.72 -15.93
C ASP A 186 -3.41 -13.55 -16.91
N GLY A 187 -3.17 -12.34 -16.39
CA GLY A 187 -3.08 -11.11 -17.17
C GLY A 187 -4.40 -10.59 -17.76
N GLU A 188 -5.51 -11.33 -17.66
CA GLU A 188 -6.81 -10.91 -18.19
C GLU A 188 -7.47 -9.89 -17.24
N GLU A 189 -7.93 -8.78 -17.81
CA GLU A 189 -8.76 -7.81 -17.12
C GLU A 189 -10.24 -8.14 -17.35
N GLN A 190 -11.00 -8.24 -16.26
CA GLN A 190 -12.43 -8.48 -16.29
C GLN A 190 -13.16 -7.48 -15.40
N GLU A 191 -14.23 -6.87 -15.93
CA GLU A 191 -15.10 -6.01 -15.14
C GLU A 191 -16.16 -6.82 -14.38
N VAL A 192 -16.33 -6.54 -13.09
CA VAL A 192 -17.38 -7.11 -12.24
C VAL A 192 -18.28 -5.99 -11.74
N ARG A 193 -19.57 -6.08 -12.04
CA ARG A 193 -20.59 -5.10 -11.64
C ARG A 193 -21.56 -5.64 -10.60
N PHE A 194 -21.93 -4.85 -9.63
CA PHE A 194 -22.98 -5.13 -8.65
C PHE A 194 -24.04 -4.03 -8.72
N GLU A 195 -25.31 -4.42 -8.69
CA GLU A 195 -26.43 -3.51 -8.47
C GLU A 195 -26.95 -3.76 -7.06
N ILE A 196 -26.91 -2.74 -6.21
CA ILE A 196 -27.27 -2.84 -4.80
C ILE A 196 -28.48 -1.95 -4.57
N ASN A 197 -29.61 -2.58 -4.26
CA ASN A 197 -30.83 -1.87 -3.93
C ASN A 197 -30.81 -1.40 -2.47
N GLY A 198 -31.25 -0.15 -2.27
CA GLY A 198 -31.37 0.52 -0.97
C GLY A 198 -32.70 0.24 -0.28
#